data_AF-A0A0M2JXY7-F1
#
_entry.id   AF-A0A0M2JXY7-F1
#
_cell.length_a   1.000
_cell.length_b   1.000
_cell.length_c   1.000
_cell.angle_alpha   90.00
_cell.angle_beta   90.00
_cell.angle_gamma   90.00
#
_symmetry.space_group_name_H-M   'P 1'
#
loop_
_entity.id
_entity.type
_entity.pdbx_description
1 polymer ?
#
loop_
_entity_poly.entity_id
_entity_poly.type
_entity_poly.pdbx_seq_one_letter_code
_entity_poly.pdbx_strand_id
1 'polypeptide(L)'
;MRAVLTLPISPELDVVELREALAPTTWLPSADPDEPWMKARVDALVQEFPESLRVQLQQAGVIYIQVGLTVEGLVSLERHGAVMIRLVHDGNDVSAIKAAVHTLARHLPDALKAATGNDDLGLETDIEIRQRHGGIAVAKGEIVTPHRLRFPKYVRTERPREFALVCVLAGLLAATFVTSLWLAHLHPISLSWPDVIRGHGERISSALVVALLTILINLLFEYRDWRSETTEVRWLFG
;
A
#
# COMPACT_ATOMS: atom_id res chain seq x y z
N MET A 1 20.49 -17.91 -0.69
CA MET A 1 19.58 -17.08 -1.52
C MET A 1 19.51 -15.65 -0.98
N ARG A 2 19.07 -14.65 -1.76
CA ARG A 2 18.97 -13.24 -1.34
C ARG A 2 17.69 -12.59 -1.87
N ALA A 3 17.10 -11.67 -1.10
CA ALA A 3 15.98 -10.84 -1.54
C ALA A 3 16.15 -9.40 -1.03
N VAL A 4 15.60 -8.42 -1.74
CA VAL A 4 15.60 -7.02 -1.34
C VAL A 4 14.17 -6.52 -1.34
N LEU A 5 13.78 -5.81 -0.27
CA LEU A 5 12.52 -5.08 -0.18
C LEU A 5 12.84 -3.61 0.09
N THR A 6 12.15 -2.73 -0.60
CA THR A 6 12.29 -1.28 -0.45
C THR A 6 10.97 -0.71 0.04
N LEU A 7 11.02 0.09 1.09
CA LEU A 7 9.89 0.88 1.57
C LEU A 7 10.25 2.37 1.49
N PRO A 8 9.68 3.15 0.56
CA PRO A 8 9.82 4.59 0.58
C PRO A 8 9.11 5.20 1.80
N ILE A 9 9.79 6.11 2.49
CA ILE A 9 9.31 6.77 3.71
C ILE A 9 9.45 8.29 3.58
N SER A 10 8.45 9.01 4.07
CA SER A 10 8.48 10.45 4.27
C SER A 10 7.57 10.76 5.47
N PRO A 11 8.05 11.36 6.58
CA PRO A 11 9.37 11.98 6.80
C PRO A 11 10.54 10.99 7.06
N GLU A 12 11.78 11.49 7.06
CA GLU A 12 12.99 10.71 7.35
C GLU A 12 12.99 10.21 8.80
N LEU A 13 13.12 8.90 9.00
CA LEU A 13 13.35 8.26 10.29
C LEU A 13 14.85 8.22 10.59
N ASP A 14 15.23 8.30 11.87
CA ASP A 14 16.57 7.93 12.32
C ASP A 14 16.69 6.40 12.57
N VAL A 15 17.92 5.88 12.65
CA VAL A 15 18.22 4.46 12.91
C VAL A 15 17.65 4.01 14.26
N VAL A 16 17.66 4.89 15.26
CA VAL A 16 17.09 4.61 16.59
C VAL A 16 15.57 4.46 16.50
N GLU A 17 14.88 5.39 15.84
CA GLU A 17 13.42 5.37 15.65
C GLU A 17 12.99 4.16 14.81
N LEU A 18 13.76 3.82 13.77
CA LEU A 18 13.54 2.63 12.97
C LEU A 18 13.65 1.36 13.81
N ARG A 19 14.64 1.29 14.71
CA ARG A 19 14.78 0.14 15.60
C ARG A 19 13.62 0.04 16.59
N GLU A 20 13.18 1.15 17.16
CA GLU A 20 12.01 1.19 18.05
C GLU A 20 10.75 0.74 17.30
N ALA A 21 10.56 1.18 16.05
CA ALA A 21 9.46 0.75 15.21
C ALA A 21 9.48 -0.76 14.91
N LEU A 22 10.66 -1.36 14.82
CA LEU A 22 10.83 -2.79 14.59
C LEU A 22 10.75 -3.63 15.88
N ALA A 23 10.86 -3.05 17.06
CA ALA A 23 10.81 -3.78 18.34
C ALA A 23 9.58 -4.70 18.52
N PRO A 24 8.36 -4.33 18.07
CA PRO A 24 7.18 -5.19 18.17
C PRO A 24 7.22 -6.41 17.23
N THR A 25 8.10 -6.44 16.24
CA THR A 25 8.01 -7.38 15.10
C THR A 25 8.64 -8.75 15.35
N THR A 26 9.16 -9.03 16.54
CA THR A 26 9.92 -10.26 16.91
C THR A 26 11.18 -10.52 16.07
N TRP A 27 11.50 -9.66 15.10
CA TRP A 27 12.65 -9.85 14.20
C TRP A 27 13.97 -9.34 14.77
N LEU A 28 13.91 -8.45 15.77
CA LEU A 28 15.13 -8.02 16.45
C LEU A 28 15.60 -9.13 17.40
N PRO A 29 16.88 -9.54 17.35
CA PRO A 29 17.40 -10.43 18.36
C PRO A 29 17.30 -9.78 19.74
N SER A 30 17.11 -10.60 20.78
CA SER A 30 17.01 -10.15 22.17
C SER A 30 18.33 -9.60 22.74
N ALA A 31 19.43 -9.82 22.04
CA ALA A 31 20.77 -9.39 22.41
C ALA A 31 20.99 -7.90 22.16
N ASP A 32 21.90 -7.30 22.93
CA ASP A 32 22.27 -5.89 22.78
C ASP A 32 23.02 -5.68 21.44
N PRO A 33 22.65 -4.68 20.60
CA PRO A 33 23.30 -4.35 19.30
C PRO A 33 24.82 -4.26 19.39
N ASP A 34 25.34 -3.89 20.55
CA ASP A 34 26.75 -3.68 20.78
C ASP A 34 27.51 -4.95 21.14
N GLU A 35 26.82 -6.09 21.25
CA GLU A 35 27.46 -7.37 21.48
C GLU A 35 28.42 -7.74 20.34
N PRO A 36 29.64 -8.20 20.67
CA PRO A 36 30.71 -8.40 19.69
C PRO A 36 30.37 -9.46 18.63
N TRP A 37 29.56 -10.46 18.98
CA TRP A 37 29.13 -11.48 18.02
C TRP A 37 28.18 -10.91 16.97
N MET A 38 27.32 -9.95 17.34
CA MET A 38 26.36 -9.34 16.40
C MET A 38 27.09 -8.40 15.43
N LYS A 39 28.06 -7.63 15.92
CA LYS A 39 28.96 -6.86 15.04
C LYS A 39 29.69 -7.78 14.06
N ALA A 40 30.26 -8.89 14.53
CA ALA A 40 30.91 -9.86 13.66
C ALA A 40 29.94 -10.50 12.63
N ARG A 41 28.68 -10.75 13.01
CA ARG A 41 27.68 -11.30 12.10
C ARG A 41 27.22 -10.28 11.05
N VAL A 42 27.00 -9.03 11.45
CA VAL A 42 26.72 -7.92 10.52
C VAL A 42 27.87 -7.76 9.55
N ASP A 43 29.12 -7.73 10.02
CA ASP A 43 30.28 -7.62 9.15
C ASP A 43 30.37 -8.79 8.16
N ALA A 44 30.14 -10.02 8.62
CA ALA A 44 30.10 -11.20 7.74
C ALA A 44 29.02 -11.09 6.66
N LEU A 45 27.82 -10.61 7.02
CA LEU A 45 26.72 -10.38 6.07
C LEU A 45 26.98 -9.19 5.14
N VAL A 46 27.68 -8.16 5.57
CA VAL A 46 28.05 -7.02 4.71
C VAL A 46 29.08 -7.46 3.68
N GLN A 47 30.07 -8.27 4.07
CA GLN A 47 31.09 -8.82 3.16
C GLN A 47 30.50 -9.64 2.00
N GLU A 48 29.27 -10.09 2.13
CA GLU A 48 28.59 -10.83 1.09
C GLU A 48 28.10 -9.98 -0.09
N PHE A 49 27.97 -8.67 0.09
CA PHE A 49 27.51 -7.75 -0.94
C PHE A 49 28.67 -7.18 -1.78
N PRO A 50 28.41 -6.65 -2.99
CA PRO A 50 29.42 -5.95 -3.79
C PRO A 50 30.03 -4.78 -3.03
N GLU A 51 31.31 -4.46 -3.27
CA GLU A 51 32.05 -3.43 -2.53
C GLU A 51 31.37 -2.06 -2.51
N SER A 52 30.75 -1.65 -3.63
CA SER A 52 29.99 -0.40 -3.73
C SER A 52 28.87 -0.32 -2.69
N LEU A 53 28.18 -1.45 -2.44
CA LEU A 53 27.08 -1.54 -1.48
C LEU A 53 27.60 -1.68 -0.04
N ARG A 54 28.78 -2.29 0.16
CA ARG A 54 29.41 -2.38 1.49
C ARG A 54 29.67 -1.01 2.09
N VAL A 55 30.27 -0.11 1.31
CA VAL A 55 30.57 1.26 1.74
C VAL A 55 29.29 2.01 2.07
N GLN A 56 28.24 1.83 1.26
CA GLN A 56 26.94 2.45 1.50
C GLN A 56 26.30 1.95 2.80
N LEU A 57 26.28 0.64 3.04
CA LEU A 57 25.74 0.05 4.27
C LEU A 57 26.48 0.54 5.51
N GLN A 58 27.81 0.60 5.46
CA GLN A 58 28.63 1.08 6.57
C GLN A 58 28.36 2.56 6.90
N GLN A 59 28.02 3.38 5.91
CA GLN A 59 27.68 4.80 6.12
C GLN A 59 26.25 5.02 6.61
N ALA A 60 25.29 4.17 6.19
CA ALA A 60 23.87 4.32 6.48
C ALA A 60 23.49 3.92 7.91
N GLY A 61 24.33 3.12 8.59
CA GLY A 61 23.92 2.41 9.79
C GLY A 61 23.03 1.22 9.43
N VAL A 62 23.30 0.07 10.04
CA VAL A 62 22.63 -1.19 9.72
C VAL A 62 22.06 -1.82 10.98
N ILE A 63 20.82 -2.27 10.89
CA ILE A 63 20.15 -3.05 11.93
C ILE A 63 20.09 -4.50 11.45
N TYR A 64 20.61 -5.41 12.26
CA TYR A 64 20.45 -6.84 12.03
C TYR A 64 19.05 -7.28 12.43
N ILE A 65 18.40 -8.05 11.55
CA ILE A 65 17.12 -8.70 11.80
C ILE A 65 17.20 -10.19 11.49
N GLN A 66 16.36 -10.97 12.16
CA GLN A 66 16.17 -12.39 11.87
C GLN A 66 14.67 -12.64 11.67
N VAL A 67 14.30 -13.06 10.47
CA VAL A 67 12.90 -13.31 10.11
C VAL A 67 12.65 -14.81 10.09
N GLY A 68 11.91 -15.30 11.07
CA GLY A 68 11.78 -16.74 11.31
C GLY A 68 13.07 -17.33 11.89
N LEU A 69 13.35 -18.60 11.60
CA LEU A 69 14.47 -19.31 12.23
C LEU A 69 15.79 -19.22 11.44
N THR A 70 15.71 -19.14 10.10
CA THR A 70 16.86 -19.39 9.21
C THR A 70 17.15 -18.27 8.22
N VAL A 71 16.33 -17.23 8.16
CA VAL A 71 16.53 -16.09 7.26
C VAL A 71 17.02 -14.91 8.07
N GLU A 72 18.21 -14.45 7.73
CA GLU A 72 18.83 -13.28 8.32
C GLU A 72 18.60 -12.08 7.41
N GLY A 73 18.70 -10.88 7.96
CA GLY A 73 18.57 -9.68 7.15
C GLY A 73 19.27 -8.47 7.73
N LEU A 74 19.52 -7.52 6.85
CA LEU A 74 20.05 -6.20 7.17
C LEU A 74 19.03 -5.16 6.78
N VAL A 75 18.68 -4.28 7.72
CA VAL A 75 17.84 -3.12 7.49
C VAL A 75 18.71 -1.87 7.51
N SER A 76 18.59 -1.02 6.50
CA SER A 76 19.34 0.24 6.40
C SER A 76 18.45 1.38 5.92
N LEU A 77 18.74 2.59 6.38
CA LEU A 77 18.12 3.83 5.89
C LEU A 77 18.97 4.41 4.76
N GLU A 78 18.44 4.43 3.55
CA GLU A 78 19.16 4.99 2.40
C GLU A 78 18.77 6.45 2.12
N ARG A 79 19.71 7.20 1.52
CA ARG A 79 19.70 8.67 1.35
C ARG A 79 18.46 9.28 0.66
N HIS A 80 17.53 8.47 0.19
CA HIS A 80 16.28 8.90 -0.42
C HIS A 80 15.07 8.75 0.52
N GLY A 81 15.30 8.61 1.83
CA GLY A 81 14.25 8.35 2.80
C GLY A 81 13.63 6.97 2.63
N ALA A 82 14.39 5.97 2.17
CA ALA A 82 13.89 4.62 1.96
C ALA A 82 14.48 3.65 2.99
N VAL A 83 13.61 2.83 3.59
CA VAL A 83 14.04 1.67 4.38
C VAL A 83 14.25 0.50 3.44
N MET A 84 15.48 0.01 3.43
CA MET A 84 15.93 -1.08 2.56
C MET A 84 16.17 -2.30 3.42
N ILE A 85 15.45 -3.38 3.15
CA ILE A 85 15.58 -4.66 3.85
C ILE A 85 16.20 -5.68 2.91
N ARG A 86 17.36 -6.18 3.29
CA ARG A 86 18.13 -7.15 2.53
C ARG A 86 18.11 -8.47 3.28
N LEU A 87 17.43 -9.47 2.74
CA LEU A 87 17.34 -10.81 3.30
C LEU A 87 18.40 -11.73 2.70
N VAL A 88 18.98 -12.57 3.55
CA VAL A 88 19.98 -13.58 3.20
C VAL A 88 19.58 -14.90 3.85
N HIS A 89 19.64 -15.97 3.09
CA HIS A 89 19.50 -17.33 3.59
C HIS A 89 20.69 -18.16 3.14
N ASP A 90 21.34 -18.85 4.08
CA ASP A 90 22.52 -19.68 3.81
C ASP A 90 22.20 -20.91 2.94
N GLY A 91 20.94 -21.38 2.95
CA GLY A 91 20.47 -22.49 2.14
C GLY A 91 20.01 -22.12 0.72
N ASN A 92 19.82 -23.17 -0.10
CA ASN A 92 19.12 -23.09 -1.38
C ASN A 92 17.60 -23.18 -1.25
N ASP A 93 17.08 -23.08 -0.02
CA ASP A 93 15.64 -23.12 0.23
C ASP A 93 14.98 -21.78 -0.13
N VAL A 94 14.37 -21.76 -1.30
CA VAL A 94 13.61 -20.61 -1.79
C VAL A 94 12.34 -20.41 -0.95
N SER A 95 11.75 -21.48 -0.42
CA SER A 95 10.49 -21.41 0.35
C SER A 95 10.67 -20.64 1.65
N ALA A 96 11.81 -20.81 2.33
CA ALA A 96 12.16 -20.06 3.53
C ALA A 96 12.23 -18.55 3.27
N ILE A 97 12.90 -18.12 2.19
CA ILE A 97 12.93 -16.71 1.80
C ILE A 97 11.54 -16.20 1.41
N LYS A 98 10.77 -16.96 0.61
CA LYS A 98 9.42 -16.57 0.22
C LYS A 98 8.53 -16.32 1.44
N ALA A 99 8.62 -17.18 2.46
CA ALA A 99 7.89 -17.02 3.72
C ALA A 99 8.35 -15.79 4.51
N ALA A 100 9.66 -15.53 4.58
CA ALA A 100 10.21 -14.34 5.22
C ALA A 100 9.76 -13.05 4.52
N VAL A 101 9.82 -13.02 3.19
CA VAL A 101 9.33 -11.93 2.34
C VAL A 101 7.84 -11.67 2.59
N HIS A 102 7.02 -12.72 2.62
CA HIS A 102 5.59 -12.59 2.91
C HIS A 102 5.32 -12.03 4.31
N THR A 103 6.11 -12.46 5.30
CA THR A 103 5.99 -11.98 6.69
C THR A 103 6.34 -10.49 6.77
N LEU A 104 7.43 -10.07 6.12
CA LEU A 104 7.82 -8.67 6.05
C LEU A 104 6.80 -7.84 5.29
N ALA A 105 6.33 -8.31 4.13
CA ALA A 105 5.34 -7.60 3.33
C ALA A 105 4.04 -7.32 4.11
N ARG A 106 3.64 -8.25 4.96
CA ARG A 106 2.44 -8.14 5.78
C ARG A 106 2.60 -7.22 6.99
N HIS A 107 3.72 -7.31 7.71
CA HIS A 107 3.85 -6.68 9.03
C HIS A 107 4.70 -5.41 9.05
N LEU A 108 5.64 -5.25 8.10
CA LEU A 108 6.55 -4.12 8.09
C LEU A 108 5.84 -2.77 7.95
N PRO A 109 4.86 -2.60 7.02
CA PRO A 109 4.20 -1.30 6.89
C PRO A 109 3.44 -0.89 8.15
N ASP A 110 2.81 -1.85 8.84
CA ASP A 110 2.07 -1.57 10.07
C ASP A 110 3.00 -1.21 11.23
N ALA A 111 4.17 -1.85 11.31
CA ALA A 111 5.20 -1.50 12.29
C ALA A 111 5.70 -0.05 12.10
N LEU A 112 5.89 0.38 10.86
CA LEU A 112 6.43 1.71 10.54
C LEU A 112 5.39 2.83 10.51
N LYS A 113 4.09 2.52 10.37
CA LYS A 113 3.00 3.51 10.51
C LYS A 113 3.06 4.23 11.85
N ALA A 114 3.31 3.47 12.93
CA ALA A 114 3.35 4.02 14.27
C ALA A 114 4.47 5.06 14.44
N ALA A 115 5.61 4.86 13.78
CA ALA A 115 6.78 5.74 13.89
C ALA A 115 6.72 6.92 12.91
N THR A 116 6.14 6.74 11.73
CA THR A 116 6.13 7.77 10.67
C THR A 116 4.88 8.65 10.68
N GLY A 117 3.81 8.20 11.34
CA GLY A 117 2.50 8.84 11.26
C GLY A 117 1.87 8.83 9.86
N ASN A 118 2.42 8.05 8.93
CA ASN A 118 1.96 7.97 7.55
C ASN A 118 1.17 6.70 7.30
N ASP A 119 -0.14 6.84 7.11
CA ASP A 119 -1.06 5.72 6.84
C ASP A 119 -0.84 5.08 5.46
N ASP A 120 -0.20 5.78 4.52
CA ASP A 120 -0.08 5.40 3.11
C ASP A 120 1.25 4.70 2.75
N LEU A 121 2.00 4.17 3.74
CA LEU A 121 3.24 3.41 3.48
C LEU A 121 3.01 2.14 2.65
N GLY A 122 3.47 2.14 1.39
CA GLY A 122 3.46 0.98 0.50
C GLY A 122 4.88 0.49 0.20
N LEU A 123 5.07 -0.82 0.14
CA LEU A 123 6.31 -1.42 -0.35
C LEU A 123 6.42 -1.27 -1.86
N GLU A 124 7.64 -1.24 -2.39
CA GLU A 124 7.86 -1.40 -3.83
C GLU A 124 7.23 -2.73 -4.30
N THR A 125 6.58 -2.67 -5.46
CA THR A 125 5.77 -3.78 -5.98
C THR A 125 6.61 -4.95 -6.42
N ASP A 126 7.81 -4.73 -6.94
CA ASP A 126 8.62 -5.78 -7.53
C ASP A 126 9.58 -6.38 -6.50
N ILE A 127 9.53 -7.71 -6.31
CA ILE A 127 10.51 -8.47 -5.52
C ILE A 127 11.26 -9.43 -6.44
N GLU A 128 12.57 -9.48 -6.28
CA GLU A 128 13.43 -10.47 -6.92
C GLU A 128 14.18 -11.27 -5.85
N ILE A 129 14.06 -12.61 -5.91
CA ILE A 129 14.91 -13.53 -5.14
C ILE A 129 16.04 -13.99 -6.06
N ARG A 130 17.29 -13.76 -5.63
CA ARG A 130 18.51 -14.12 -6.36
C ARG A 130 19.30 -15.20 -5.67
N GLN A 131 20.08 -15.95 -6.47
CA GLN A 131 21.13 -16.81 -5.93
C GLN A 131 22.22 -15.99 -5.24
N ARG A 132 22.79 -16.56 -4.17
CA ARG A 132 23.78 -15.89 -3.31
C ARG A 132 25.05 -15.48 -4.06
N HIS A 133 25.51 -16.29 -5.01
CA HIS A 133 26.81 -16.12 -5.68
C HIS A 133 26.76 -16.06 -7.21
N GLY A 134 25.57 -15.91 -7.80
CA GLY A 134 25.41 -15.99 -9.26
C GLY A 134 24.62 -14.84 -9.89
N GLY A 135 23.97 -13.98 -9.10
CA GLY A 135 23.10 -12.92 -9.61
C GLY A 135 21.86 -13.41 -10.37
N ILE A 136 21.74 -14.71 -10.61
CA ILE A 136 20.61 -15.34 -11.30
C ILE A 136 19.34 -15.19 -10.46
N ALA A 137 18.29 -14.65 -11.08
CA ALA A 137 16.95 -14.60 -10.52
C ALA A 137 16.38 -16.01 -10.40
N VAL A 138 16.03 -16.42 -9.19
CA VAL A 138 15.44 -17.74 -8.89
C VAL A 138 13.92 -17.64 -8.82
N ALA A 139 13.41 -16.52 -8.29
CA ALA A 139 11.99 -16.23 -8.26
C ALA A 139 11.75 -14.73 -8.43
N LYS A 140 10.69 -14.38 -9.13
CA LYS A 140 10.16 -13.01 -9.19
C LYS A 140 8.78 -13.00 -8.55
N GLY A 141 8.53 -12.03 -7.69
CA GLY A 141 7.23 -11.82 -7.06
C GLY A 141 6.76 -10.39 -7.20
N GLU A 142 5.46 -10.19 -7.07
CA GLU A 142 4.82 -8.89 -6.99
C GLU A 142 4.14 -8.77 -5.61
N ILE A 143 4.48 -7.73 -4.85
CA ILE A 143 3.76 -7.34 -3.63
C ILE A 143 2.52 -6.60 -4.08
N VAL A 144 1.38 -7.28 -3.96
CA VAL A 144 0.09 -6.63 -4.05
C VAL A 144 -0.17 -6.01 -2.67
N THR A 145 0.22 -4.76 -2.49
CA THR A 145 -0.06 -4.04 -1.23
C THR A 145 -1.55 -3.78 -1.09
N PRO A 146 -2.13 -3.99 0.11
CA PRO A 146 -3.54 -3.79 0.37
C PRO A 146 -3.84 -2.33 0.15
N HIS A 147 -4.82 -2.14 -0.68
CA HIS A 147 -5.31 -0.89 -1.19
C HIS A 147 -5.81 0.05 -0.08
N ARG A 148 -5.08 1.15 0.19
CA ARG A 148 -5.30 2.03 1.37
C ARG A 148 -6.11 3.29 1.13
N LEU A 149 -6.44 3.60 -0.13
CA LEU A 149 -7.14 4.84 -0.44
C LEU A 149 -8.50 4.86 0.26
N ARG A 150 -8.86 6.01 0.87
CA ARG A 150 -10.24 6.23 1.34
C ARG A 150 -11.19 6.24 0.13
N PHE A 151 -12.42 5.75 0.31
CA PHE A 151 -13.46 5.69 -0.74
C PHE A 151 -13.48 6.87 -1.72
N PRO A 152 -13.54 8.15 -1.30
CA PRO A 152 -13.58 9.27 -2.25
C PRO A 152 -12.30 9.42 -3.08
N LYS A 153 -11.13 9.09 -2.51
CA LYS A 153 -9.87 9.05 -3.27
C LYS A 153 -9.85 7.85 -4.22
N TYR A 154 -10.26 6.66 -3.75
CA TYR A 154 -10.39 5.45 -4.56
C TYR A 154 -11.21 5.67 -5.82
N VAL A 155 -12.44 6.18 -5.68
CA VAL A 155 -13.32 6.43 -6.83
C VAL A 155 -12.68 7.42 -7.81
N ARG A 156 -11.95 8.41 -7.32
CA ARG A 156 -11.29 9.41 -8.18
C ARG A 156 -10.07 8.88 -8.93
N THR A 157 -9.28 8.00 -8.31
CA THR A 157 -8.00 7.52 -8.90
C THR A 157 -8.17 6.24 -9.71
N GLU A 158 -8.89 5.25 -9.17
CA GLU A 158 -9.02 3.91 -9.77
C GLU A 158 -10.21 3.80 -10.74
N ARG A 159 -11.21 4.68 -10.56
CA ARG A 159 -12.51 4.65 -11.28
C ARG A 159 -12.91 6.04 -11.79
N PRO A 160 -12.04 6.74 -12.55
CA PRO A 160 -12.27 8.13 -12.94
C PRO A 160 -13.51 8.31 -13.83
N ARG A 161 -13.91 7.28 -14.58
CA ARG A 161 -15.10 7.30 -15.43
C ARG A 161 -16.36 7.27 -14.59
N GLU A 162 -16.39 6.40 -13.58
CA GLU A 162 -17.49 6.23 -12.65
C GLU A 162 -17.62 7.49 -11.77
N PHE A 163 -16.50 8.07 -11.34
CA PHE A 163 -16.48 9.37 -10.67
C PHE A 163 -17.13 10.46 -11.53
N ALA A 164 -16.70 10.59 -12.80
CA ALA A 164 -17.26 11.57 -13.72
C ALA A 164 -18.76 11.35 -13.93
N LEU A 165 -19.19 10.09 -14.05
CA LEU A 165 -20.58 9.73 -14.24
C LEU A 165 -21.43 10.06 -13.00
N VAL A 166 -20.94 9.80 -11.79
CA VAL A 166 -21.59 10.23 -10.54
C VAL A 166 -21.70 11.75 -10.49
N CYS A 167 -20.64 12.50 -10.85
CA CYS A 167 -20.68 13.97 -10.91
C CYS A 167 -21.71 14.49 -11.92
N VAL A 168 -21.79 13.89 -13.11
CA VAL A 168 -22.77 14.26 -14.14
C VAL A 168 -24.20 13.98 -13.67
N LEU A 169 -24.45 12.79 -13.11
CA LEU A 169 -25.76 12.43 -12.57
C LEU A 169 -26.17 13.33 -11.41
N ALA A 170 -25.25 13.64 -10.49
CA ALA A 170 -25.49 14.57 -9.39
C ALA A 170 -25.80 15.98 -9.90
N GLY A 171 -25.08 16.45 -10.93
CA GLY A 171 -25.32 17.73 -11.59
C GLY A 171 -26.69 17.79 -12.27
N LEU A 172 -27.08 16.74 -13.00
CA LEU A 172 -28.41 16.63 -13.61
C LEU A 172 -29.51 16.60 -12.55
N LEU A 173 -29.31 15.87 -11.46
CA LEU A 173 -30.25 15.82 -10.34
C LEU A 173 -30.41 17.19 -9.67
N ALA A 174 -29.31 17.89 -9.40
CA ALA A 174 -29.34 19.25 -8.87
C ALA A 174 -30.05 20.22 -9.83
N ALA A 175 -29.78 20.13 -11.13
CA ALA A 175 -30.47 20.93 -12.14
C ALA A 175 -31.98 20.68 -12.12
N THR A 176 -32.41 19.41 -12.09
CA THR A 176 -33.85 19.06 -12.02
C THR A 176 -34.51 19.59 -10.75
N PHE A 177 -33.81 19.54 -9.60
CA PHE A 177 -34.30 20.07 -8.33
C PHE A 177 -34.40 21.61 -8.33
N VAL A 178 -33.41 22.30 -8.88
CA VAL A 178 -33.44 23.77 -9.01
C VAL A 178 -34.56 24.20 -9.96
N THR A 179 -34.74 23.51 -11.10
CA THR A 179 -35.85 23.81 -12.01
C THR A 179 -37.20 23.56 -11.38
N SER A 180 -37.37 22.49 -10.58
CA SER A 180 -38.65 22.22 -9.92
C SER A 180 -38.95 23.24 -8.82
N LEU A 181 -37.94 23.64 -8.03
CA LEU A 181 -38.07 24.69 -7.02
C LEU A 181 -38.39 26.06 -7.64
N TRP A 182 -37.73 26.38 -8.76
CA TRP A 182 -37.98 27.62 -9.51
C TRP A 182 -39.39 27.66 -10.09
N LEU A 183 -39.85 26.57 -10.71
CA LEU A 183 -41.23 26.43 -11.20
C LEU A 183 -42.25 26.55 -10.06
N ALA A 184 -41.95 25.98 -8.89
CA ALA A 184 -42.82 26.09 -7.71
C ALA A 184 -42.94 27.53 -7.18
N HIS A 185 -41.89 28.35 -7.34
CA HIS A 185 -41.93 29.77 -6.94
C HIS A 185 -42.69 30.68 -7.92
N LEU A 186 -42.82 30.28 -9.19
CA LEU A 186 -43.51 31.04 -10.24
C LEU A 186 -45.04 30.79 -10.29
N HIS A 187 -45.59 30.17 -9.25
CA HIS A 187 -47.01 29.80 -9.13
C HIS A 187 -47.92 31.01 -8.78
N PRO A 188 -48.11 31.98 -9.69
CA PRO A 188 -49.48 32.44 -9.89
C PRO A 188 -49.92 32.48 -11.36
N ILE A 189 -49.33 31.67 -12.25
CA ILE A 189 -49.73 31.66 -13.67
C ILE A 189 -50.30 30.28 -14.09
N SER A 190 -51.62 30.18 -13.92
CA SER A 190 -52.63 29.35 -14.60
C SER A 190 -52.28 27.95 -15.18
N LEU A 191 -53.01 26.95 -14.64
CA LEU A 191 -53.70 25.79 -15.24
C LEU A 191 -53.05 24.94 -16.38
N SER A 192 -52.99 23.63 -16.11
CA SER A 192 -52.80 22.44 -16.98
C SER A 192 -51.37 22.04 -17.38
N TRP A 193 -50.49 22.98 -17.73
CA TRP A 193 -49.10 22.66 -18.08
C TRP A 193 -48.19 22.30 -16.90
N PRO A 194 -48.33 22.91 -15.71
CA PRO A 194 -47.44 22.65 -14.58
C PRO A 194 -47.50 21.20 -14.07
N ASP A 195 -48.67 20.56 -14.08
CA ASP A 195 -48.85 19.22 -13.49
C ASP A 195 -48.24 18.10 -14.35
N VAL A 196 -48.34 18.21 -15.68
CA VAL A 196 -47.72 17.25 -16.61
C VAL A 196 -46.19 17.37 -16.56
N ILE A 197 -45.67 18.61 -16.57
CA ILE A 197 -44.23 18.87 -16.47
C ILE A 197 -43.68 18.44 -15.12
N ARG A 198 -44.42 18.67 -14.04
CA ARG A 198 -44.08 18.21 -12.68
C ARG A 198 -44.04 16.70 -12.60
N GLY A 199 -45.04 16.00 -13.14
CA GLY A 199 -45.07 14.54 -13.18
C GLY A 199 -43.92 13.92 -13.99
N HIS A 200 -43.53 14.53 -15.12
CA HIS A 200 -42.34 14.12 -15.86
C HIS A 200 -41.05 14.43 -15.09
N GLY A 201 -40.96 15.59 -14.44
CA GLY A 201 -39.83 15.97 -13.59
C GLY A 201 -39.62 15.01 -12.41
N GLU A 202 -40.69 14.57 -11.77
CA GLU A 202 -40.67 13.57 -10.68
C GLU A 202 -40.23 12.18 -11.17
N ARG A 203 -40.61 11.78 -12.40
CA ARG A 203 -40.15 10.53 -13.01
C ARG A 203 -38.67 10.60 -13.40
N ILE A 204 -38.22 11.72 -13.94
CA ILE A 204 -36.80 11.93 -14.29
C ILE A 204 -35.95 11.98 -13.02
N SER A 205 -36.40 12.71 -11.98
CA SER A 205 -35.66 12.79 -10.72
C SER A 205 -35.60 11.45 -10.01
N SER A 206 -36.69 10.68 -9.96
CA SER A 206 -36.67 9.32 -9.39
C SER A 206 -35.75 8.38 -10.17
N ALA A 207 -35.75 8.43 -11.51
CA ALA A 207 -34.83 7.64 -12.32
C ALA A 207 -33.35 8.03 -12.08
N LEU A 208 -33.06 9.33 -11.97
CA LEU A 208 -31.71 9.84 -11.65
C LEU A 208 -31.26 9.42 -10.25
N VAL A 209 -32.14 9.49 -9.25
CA VAL A 209 -31.87 9.02 -7.88
C VAL A 209 -31.54 7.53 -7.89
N VAL A 210 -32.37 6.72 -8.55
CA VAL A 210 -32.15 5.27 -8.64
C VAL A 210 -30.81 4.97 -9.31
N ALA A 211 -30.53 5.58 -10.47
CA ALA A 211 -29.26 5.36 -11.17
C ALA A 211 -28.05 5.74 -10.31
N LEU A 212 -28.10 6.90 -9.65
CA LEU A 212 -27.02 7.37 -8.78
C LEU A 212 -26.81 6.45 -7.58
N LEU A 213 -27.89 5.99 -6.94
CA LEU A 213 -27.83 5.03 -5.85
C LEU A 213 -27.26 3.69 -6.30
N THR A 214 -27.69 3.16 -7.45
CA THR A 214 -27.18 1.89 -7.98
C THR A 214 -25.67 1.97 -8.22
N ILE A 215 -25.19 3.04 -8.83
CA ILE A 215 -23.75 3.23 -9.08
C ILE A 215 -22.99 3.38 -7.77
N LEU A 216 -23.51 4.16 -6.82
CA LEU A 216 -22.87 4.35 -5.53
C LEU A 216 -22.78 3.03 -4.73
N ILE A 217 -23.85 2.24 -4.73
CA ILE A 217 -23.89 0.94 -4.05
C ILE A 217 -22.89 -0.03 -4.68
N ASN A 218 -22.82 -0.11 -6.01
CA ASN A 218 -21.85 -0.95 -6.70
C ASN A 218 -20.41 -0.53 -6.37
N LEU A 219 -20.12 0.77 -6.41
CA LEU A 219 -18.80 1.31 -6.03
C LEU A 219 -18.47 1.02 -4.56
N LEU A 220 -19.46 1.05 -3.66
CA LEU A 220 -19.27 0.73 -2.25
C LEU A 220 -18.94 -0.75 -2.04
N PHE A 221 -19.62 -1.67 -2.75
CA PHE A 221 -19.30 -3.09 -2.69
C PHE A 221 -17.93 -3.37 -3.28
N GLU A 222 -17.63 -2.83 -4.46
CA GLU A 222 -16.33 -2.98 -5.11
C GLU A 222 -15.22 -2.40 -4.23
N TYR A 223 -15.43 -1.23 -3.62
CA TYR A 223 -14.49 -0.66 -2.65
C TYR A 223 -14.32 -1.53 -1.40
N ARG A 224 -15.39 -2.15 -0.91
CA ARG A 224 -15.31 -3.04 0.25
C ARG A 224 -14.46 -4.27 -0.08
N ASP A 225 -14.69 -4.85 -1.25
CA ASP A 225 -13.94 -6.03 -1.72
C ASP A 225 -12.48 -5.64 -1.98
N TRP A 226 -12.24 -4.55 -2.70
CA TRP A 226 -10.92 -3.94 -2.95
C TRP A 226 -10.15 -3.63 -1.65
N ARG A 227 -10.83 -3.09 -0.64
CA ARG A 227 -10.23 -2.79 0.67
C ARG A 227 -9.99 -4.05 1.52
N SER A 228 -10.72 -5.12 1.24
CA SER A 228 -10.56 -6.40 1.94
C SER A 228 -9.44 -7.27 1.36
N GLU A 229 -8.89 -6.91 0.19
CA GLU A 229 -7.71 -7.56 -0.36
C GLU A 229 -6.54 -7.39 0.62
N THR A 230 -6.05 -8.52 1.12
CA THR A 230 -4.89 -8.56 2.01
C THR A 230 -3.60 -8.40 1.20
N THR A 231 -2.52 -7.96 1.86
CA THR A 231 -1.18 -8.00 1.23
C THR A 231 -0.89 -9.43 0.77
N GLU A 232 -0.84 -9.64 -0.53
CA GLU A 232 -0.47 -10.92 -1.12
C GLU A 232 0.83 -10.76 -1.89
N VAL A 233 1.73 -11.73 -1.73
CA VAL A 233 2.92 -11.81 -2.58
C VAL A 233 2.63 -12.83 -3.67
N ARG A 234 2.38 -12.34 -4.89
CA ARG A 234 2.13 -13.19 -6.06
C ARG A 234 3.45 -13.54 -6.72
N TRP A 235 3.83 -14.80 -6.67
CA TRP A 235 5.03 -15.28 -7.35
C TRP A 235 4.74 -15.51 -8.83
N LEU A 236 5.47 -14.82 -9.70
CA LEU A 236 5.33 -14.91 -11.16
C LEU A 236 5.99 -16.18 -11.71
N PHE A 237 7.09 -16.61 -11.09
CA PHE A 237 7.76 -17.89 -11.35
C PHE A 237 8.74 -18.24 -10.21
N GLY A 238 9.10 -19.52 -10.13
CA GLY A 238 10.04 -20.08 -9.16
C GLY A 238 9.37 -20.73 -7.95
#